data_AF-A0A438K979-F1
#
_entry.id   AF-A0A438K979-F1
#
_cell.length_a   1.000
_cell.length_b   1.000
_cell.length_c   1.000
_cell.angle_alpha   90.00
_cell.angle_beta   90.00
_cell.angle_gamma   90.00
#
_symmetry.space_group_name_H-M   'P 1'
#
loop_
_entity.id
_entity.type
_entity.pdbx_description
1 polymer ?
#
loop_
_entity_poly.entity_id
_entity_poly.type
_entity_poly.pdbx_seq_one_letter_code
_entity_poly.pdbx_strand_id
1 'polypeptide(L)'
;MHSSMKSHLEVVYKILRYLKGSPRRGLFFKKSDSKKIEIYTDVDWAGSTDDRKSTTGYCTYVWGNLVTWRSKKQSVVARSSVEAEFRAVAQDVHSFDLTEREHFIILGCDGLWGVFGPSDAVDFVHKMLKEGLPVATVSRRLVREAVRERRCKDNCTAIVIVFRPK
;
A
#
# COMPACT_ATOMS: atom_id res chain seq x y z
N MET A 1 -18.12 33.40 6.07
CA MET A 1 -16.94 32.52 5.98
C MET A 1 -16.63 31.96 7.36
N HIS A 2 -17.38 30.94 7.81
CA HIS A 2 -17.18 30.34 9.13
C HIS A 2 -16.32 29.07 9.03
N SER A 3 -15.04 29.24 9.38
CA SER A 3 -14.12 28.27 9.99
C SER A 3 -14.12 26.84 9.44
N SER A 4 -13.40 26.61 8.33
CA SER A 4 -13.00 25.27 7.85
C SER A 4 -12.35 24.41 8.94
N MET A 5 -11.73 25.04 9.95
CA MET A 5 -11.07 24.34 11.06
C MET A 5 -12.03 23.53 11.93
N LYS A 6 -13.27 23.98 12.13
CA LYS A 6 -14.26 23.25 12.96
C LYS A 6 -14.74 21.97 12.26
N SER A 7 -15.06 22.04 10.96
CA SER A 7 -15.51 20.87 10.20
C SER A 7 -14.40 19.82 10.05
N HIS A 8 -13.16 20.25 9.79
CA HIS A 8 -12.02 19.32 9.78
C HIS A 8 -11.81 18.65 11.15
N LEU A 9 -11.94 19.41 12.24
CA LEU A 9 -11.79 18.88 13.59
C LEU A 9 -12.88 17.86 13.95
N GLU A 10 -14.12 18.07 13.52
CA GLU A 10 -15.21 17.10 13.69
C GLU A 10 -14.92 15.78 12.96
N VAL A 11 -14.40 15.85 11.72
CA VAL A 11 -13.99 14.66 10.96
C VAL A 11 -12.86 13.93 11.69
N VAL A 12 -11.85 14.65 12.21
CA VAL A 12 -10.78 14.06 13.02
C VAL A 12 -11.33 13.37 14.26
N TYR A 13 -12.24 14.00 15.00
CA TYR A 13 -12.87 13.36 16.17
C TYR A 13 -13.67 12.12 15.80
N LYS A 14 -14.34 12.10 14.64
CA LYS A 14 -15.04 10.92 14.14
C LYS A 14 -14.08 9.76 13.89
N ILE A 15 -12.92 10.04 13.27
CA ILE A 15 -11.86 9.05 13.05
C ILE A 15 -11.32 8.52 14.40
N LEU A 16 -10.99 9.41 15.33
CA LEU A 16 -10.47 9.04 16.65
C LEU A 16 -11.48 8.19 17.45
N ARG A 17 -12.78 8.52 17.40
CA ARG A 17 -13.83 7.72 18.02
C ARG A 17 -13.92 6.33 17.41
N TYR A 18 -13.82 6.21 16.08
CA TYR A 18 -13.81 4.92 15.39
C TYR A 18 -12.61 4.06 15.81
N LEU A 19 -11.40 4.64 15.83
CA LEU A 19 -10.18 3.96 16.26
C LEU A 19 -10.27 3.50 17.72
N LYS A 20 -10.73 4.38 18.62
CA LYS A 20 -10.93 4.06 20.04
C LYS A 20 -11.97 2.96 20.25
N GLY A 21 -13.02 2.90 19.43
CA GLY A 21 -14.04 1.86 19.48
C GLY A 21 -13.61 0.52 18.88
N SER A 22 -12.51 0.48 18.12
CA SER A 22 -12.08 -0.68 17.35
C SER A 22 -10.60 -1.06 17.52
N PRO A 23 -10.01 -1.03 18.73
CA PRO A 23 -8.56 -1.16 18.91
C PRO A 23 -7.99 -2.55 18.53
N ARG A 24 -8.85 -3.57 18.44
CA ARG A 24 -8.48 -4.95 18.08
C ARG A 24 -8.91 -5.36 16.67
N ARG A 25 -9.46 -4.44 15.88
CA ARG A 25 -9.79 -4.71 14.48
C ARG A 25 -8.54 -4.53 13.63
N GLY A 26 -8.29 -5.48 12.74
CA GLY A 26 -7.19 -5.45 11.79
C GLY A 26 -7.61 -6.10 10.48
N LEU A 27 -6.68 -6.12 9.53
CA LEU A 27 -6.89 -6.83 8.27
C LEU A 27 -6.78 -8.34 8.50
N PHE A 28 -7.78 -9.08 8.03
CA PHE A 28 -7.78 -10.54 8.07
C PHE A 28 -7.33 -11.09 6.71
N PHE A 29 -6.21 -11.82 6.72
CA PHE A 29 -5.70 -12.50 5.53
C PHE A 29 -6.10 -13.97 5.57
N LYS A 30 -6.92 -14.40 4.59
CA LYS A 30 -7.35 -15.78 4.42
C LYS A 30 -6.56 -16.44 3.30
N LYS A 31 -6.17 -17.70 3.49
CA LYS A 31 -5.70 -18.54 2.39
C LYS A 31 -6.82 -18.73 1.37
N SER A 32 -6.53 -18.49 0.11
CA SER A 32 -7.47 -18.61 -1.00
C SER A 32 -6.87 -19.44 -2.11
N ASP A 33 -7.71 -20.23 -2.77
CA ASP A 33 -7.31 -20.99 -3.95
C ASP A 33 -7.35 -20.13 -5.23
N SER A 34 -7.93 -18.93 -5.15
CA SER A 34 -7.91 -17.94 -6.23
C SER A 34 -6.48 -17.46 -6.47
N LYS A 35 -6.03 -17.51 -7.72
CA LYS A 35 -4.73 -16.95 -8.15
C LYS A 35 -4.86 -15.55 -8.78
N LYS A 36 -6.01 -14.90 -8.60
CA LYS A 36 -6.28 -13.59 -9.21
C LYS A 36 -5.64 -12.46 -8.39
N ILE A 37 -5.17 -11.44 -9.12
CA ILE A 37 -4.83 -10.12 -8.60
C ILE A 37 -5.90 -9.18 -9.15
N GLU A 38 -6.57 -8.44 -8.28
CA GLU A 38 -7.65 -7.53 -8.63
C GLU A 38 -7.27 -6.14 -8.14
N ILE A 39 -7.43 -5.13 -8.99
CA ILE A 39 -7.16 -3.73 -8.65
C ILE A 39 -8.43 -2.96 -8.88
N TYR A 40 -8.88 -2.25 -7.85
CA TYR A 40 -9.99 -1.32 -7.94
C TYR A 40 -9.44 0.09 -7.80
N THR A 41 -9.95 1.01 -8.61
CA THR A 41 -9.62 2.43 -8.54
C THR A 41 -10.90 3.25 -8.61
N ASP A 42 -10.90 4.36 -7.89
CA ASP A 42 -11.99 5.31 -7.84
C ASP A 42 -11.41 6.73 -7.82
N VAL A 43 -12.17 7.71 -8.30
CA VAL A 43 -11.72 9.10 -8.36
C VAL A 43 -12.88 10.07 -8.15
N ASP A 44 -12.73 11.01 -7.21
CA ASP A 44 -13.71 12.08 -7.00
C ASP A 44 -13.38 13.26 -7.93
N TRP A 45 -13.96 13.27 -9.13
CA TRP A 45 -13.72 14.35 -10.09
C TRP A 45 -14.04 15.73 -9.47
N ALA A 46 -13.01 16.59 -9.41
CA ALA A 46 -13.08 17.92 -8.82
C ALA A 46 -13.65 17.96 -7.39
N GLY A 47 -13.40 16.90 -6.60
CA GLY A 47 -13.91 16.75 -5.24
C GLY A 47 -13.39 17.81 -4.26
N SER A 48 -12.21 18.39 -4.49
CA SER A 48 -11.71 19.49 -3.67
C SER A 48 -12.41 20.81 -3.99
N THR A 49 -13.03 21.43 -2.99
CA THR A 49 -13.67 22.75 -3.13
C THR A 49 -12.65 23.88 -3.32
N ASP A 50 -11.42 23.70 -2.84
CA ASP A 50 -10.41 24.76 -2.80
C ASP A 50 -9.69 24.91 -4.15
N ASP A 51 -9.23 23.80 -4.72
CA ASP A 51 -8.42 23.79 -5.95
C ASP A 51 -9.03 22.96 -7.09
N ARG A 52 -10.22 22.39 -6.90
CA ARG A 52 -10.93 21.56 -7.88
C ARG A 52 -10.12 20.36 -8.36
N LYS A 53 -9.09 19.95 -7.62
CA LYS A 53 -8.34 18.73 -7.93
C LYS A 53 -9.10 17.52 -7.45
N SER A 54 -8.98 16.45 -8.21
CA SER A 54 -9.52 15.14 -7.86
C SER A 54 -8.60 14.42 -6.88
N THR A 55 -9.13 13.45 -6.17
CA THR A 55 -8.48 12.51 -5.26
C THR A 55 -8.66 11.12 -5.84
N THR A 56 -7.56 10.49 -6.21
CA THR A 56 -7.56 9.10 -6.63
C THR A 56 -7.49 8.20 -5.41
N GLY A 57 -8.36 7.19 -5.36
CA GLY A 57 -8.24 6.03 -4.49
C GLY A 57 -7.92 4.78 -5.30
N TYR A 58 -7.10 3.89 -4.74
CA TYR A 58 -7.01 2.53 -5.26
C TYR A 58 -6.85 1.52 -4.13
N CYS A 59 -7.20 0.26 -4.42
CA CYS A 59 -6.88 -0.88 -3.60
C CYS A 59 -6.54 -2.11 -4.44
N THR A 60 -5.54 -2.86 -4.01
CA THR A 60 -5.11 -4.11 -4.66
C THR A 60 -5.43 -5.29 -3.77
N TYR A 61 -6.13 -6.25 -4.34
CA TYR A 61 -6.39 -7.55 -3.76
C TYR A 61 -5.48 -8.60 -4.38
N VAL A 62 -4.81 -9.38 -3.53
CA VAL A 62 -4.03 -10.56 -3.94
C VAL A 62 -4.72 -11.78 -3.36
N TRP A 63 -5.17 -12.68 -4.23
CA TRP A 63 -5.88 -13.91 -3.84
C TRP A 63 -7.10 -13.63 -2.95
N GLY A 64 -7.82 -12.54 -3.23
CA GLY A 64 -8.99 -12.10 -2.46
C GLY A 64 -8.66 -11.42 -1.13
N ASN A 65 -7.40 -11.09 -0.85
CA ASN A 65 -7.00 -10.34 0.35
C ASN A 65 -6.57 -8.93 -0.01
N LEU A 66 -7.04 -7.92 0.72
CA LEU A 66 -6.60 -6.54 0.55
C LEU A 66 -5.14 -6.38 1.02
N VAL A 67 -4.23 -6.09 0.10
CA VAL A 67 -2.79 -6.00 0.36
C VAL A 67 -2.29 -4.57 0.39
N THR A 68 -2.76 -3.73 -0.53
CA THR A 68 -2.38 -2.32 -0.62
C THR A 68 -3.60 -1.45 -0.86
N TRP A 69 -3.57 -0.24 -0.32
CA TRP A 69 -4.54 0.81 -0.62
C TRP A 69 -3.85 2.15 -0.56
N ARG A 70 -4.38 3.12 -1.29
CA ARG A 70 -3.90 4.50 -1.26
C ARG A 70 -5.05 5.43 -1.53
N SER A 71 -4.99 6.61 -0.92
CA SER A 71 -5.74 7.77 -1.38
C SER A 71 -4.76 8.92 -1.59
N LYS A 72 -4.82 9.57 -2.75
CA LYS A 72 -3.87 10.61 -3.14
C LYS A 72 -4.60 11.70 -3.93
N LYS A 73 -4.42 12.95 -3.49
CA LYS A 73 -4.85 14.12 -4.26
C LYS A 73 -4.02 14.23 -5.54
N GLN A 74 -4.67 14.32 -6.70
CA GLN A 74 -4.01 14.53 -7.98
C GLN A 74 -3.29 15.88 -8.00
N SER A 75 -2.14 15.96 -8.66
CA SER A 75 -1.35 17.20 -8.71
C SER A 75 -1.97 18.26 -9.62
N VAL A 76 -2.76 17.85 -10.60
CA VAL A 76 -3.34 18.68 -11.67
C VAL A 76 -4.86 18.52 -11.70
N VAL A 77 -5.58 19.60 -12.02
CA VAL A 77 -7.03 19.59 -12.22
C VAL A 77 -7.37 18.82 -13.51
N ALA A 78 -8.38 17.94 -13.44
CA ALA A 78 -8.92 17.24 -14.61
C ALA A 78 -10.12 18.01 -15.18
N ARG A 79 -10.23 18.07 -16.51
CA ARG A 79 -11.29 18.80 -17.22
C ARG A 79 -12.56 17.97 -17.40
N SER A 80 -12.48 16.66 -17.22
CA SER A 80 -13.62 15.74 -17.23
C SER A 80 -13.42 14.60 -16.22
N SER A 81 -14.49 13.89 -15.88
CA SER A 81 -14.42 12.67 -15.07
C SER A 81 -13.57 11.60 -15.73
N VAL A 82 -13.73 11.40 -17.05
CA VAL A 82 -12.95 10.44 -17.84
C VAL A 82 -11.44 10.74 -17.78
N GLU A 83 -11.06 12.02 -17.87
CA GLU A 83 -9.65 12.40 -17.73
C GLU A 83 -9.12 12.12 -16.31
N ALA A 84 -9.94 12.35 -15.28
CA ALA A 84 -9.58 12.06 -13.90
C ALA A 84 -9.36 10.55 -13.68
N GLU A 85 -10.23 9.71 -14.24
CA GLU A 85 -10.14 8.24 -14.19
C GLU A 85 -8.94 7.73 -14.97
N PHE A 86 -8.71 8.24 -16.19
CA PHE A 86 -7.56 7.85 -16.98
C PHE A 86 -6.25 8.18 -16.27
N ARG A 87 -6.15 9.36 -15.65
CA ARG A 87 -4.98 9.75 -14.84
C ARG A 87 -4.79 8.87 -13.62
N ALA A 88 -5.87 8.45 -12.95
CA ALA A 88 -5.81 7.52 -11.84
C ALA A 88 -5.19 6.19 -12.25
N VAL A 89 -5.69 5.58 -13.35
CA VAL A 89 -5.17 4.31 -13.86
C VAL A 89 -3.71 4.46 -14.31
N ALA A 90 -3.40 5.50 -15.09
CA ALA A 90 -2.06 5.67 -15.67
C ALA A 90 -0.96 5.97 -14.63
N GLN A 91 -1.30 6.60 -13.51
CA GLN A 91 -0.33 6.90 -12.45
C GLN A 91 -0.13 5.76 -11.45
N ASP A 92 -1.17 4.98 -11.16
CA ASP A 92 -1.16 4.05 -10.03
C ASP A 92 -1.16 2.56 -10.45
N VAL A 93 -1.49 2.22 -11.70
CA VAL A 93 -1.51 0.84 -12.18
C VAL A 93 -0.28 0.55 -13.04
N HIS A 94 0.56 -0.37 -12.56
CA HIS A 94 1.69 -0.91 -13.30
C HIS A 94 1.47 -2.41 -13.54
N SER A 95 1.56 -2.82 -14.80
CA SER A 95 1.60 -4.25 -15.20
C SER A 95 3.03 -4.62 -15.56
N PHE A 96 3.48 -5.77 -15.08
CA PHE A 96 4.74 -6.38 -15.49
C PHE A 96 4.52 -7.88 -15.66
N ASP A 97 5.16 -8.46 -16.66
CA ASP A 97 5.11 -9.89 -16.88
C ASP A 97 6.09 -10.58 -15.93
N LEU A 98 5.60 -11.60 -15.22
CA LEU A 98 6.45 -12.46 -14.41
C LEU A 98 7.19 -13.45 -15.32
N THR A 99 8.50 -13.32 -15.40
CA THR A 99 9.40 -14.26 -16.06
C THR A 99 10.06 -15.17 -15.02
N GLU A 100 10.87 -16.13 -15.48
CA GLU A 100 11.63 -17.03 -14.59
C GLU A 100 12.72 -16.31 -13.77
N ARG A 101 13.02 -15.04 -14.10
CA ARG A 101 14.01 -14.22 -13.40
C ARG A 101 13.45 -13.57 -12.14
N GLU A 102 12.13 -13.35 -12.08
CA GLU A 102 11.48 -12.78 -10.92
C GLU A 102 11.22 -13.86 -9.86
N HIS A 103 12.06 -13.91 -8.83
CA HIS A 103 11.95 -14.91 -7.77
C HIS A 103 10.97 -14.52 -6.65
N PHE A 104 10.83 -13.22 -6.38
CA PHE A 104 9.95 -12.73 -5.32
C PHE A 104 9.61 -11.24 -5.51
N ILE A 105 8.59 -10.78 -4.80
CA ILE A 105 8.23 -9.36 -4.64
C ILE A 105 8.18 -9.01 -3.16
N ILE A 106 8.66 -7.81 -2.85
CA ILE A 106 8.51 -7.16 -1.55
C ILE A 106 7.49 -6.05 -1.68
N LEU A 107 6.40 -6.13 -0.92
CA LEU A 107 5.44 -5.05 -0.75
C LEU A 107 5.63 -4.48 0.65
N GLY A 108 6.05 -3.23 0.74
CA GLY A 108 6.29 -2.54 2.00
C GLY A 108 5.53 -1.22 2.08
N CYS A 109 5.19 -0.80 3.30
CA CYS A 109 4.72 0.56 3.54
C CYS A 109 5.88 1.58 3.47
N ASP A 110 5.53 2.86 3.51
CA ASP A 110 6.46 3.98 3.62
C ASP A 110 7.42 3.85 4.81
N GLY A 111 6.97 3.33 5.96
CA GLY A 111 7.85 3.04 7.09
C GLY A 111 8.99 2.06 6.75
N LEU A 112 8.74 1.06 5.90
CA LEU A 112 9.80 0.15 5.43
C LEU A 112 10.75 0.89 4.49
N TRP A 113 10.21 1.54 3.45
CA TRP A 113 11.00 2.18 2.41
C TRP A 113 11.69 3.47 2.85
N GLY A 114 11.27 4.05 3.98
CA GLY A 114 11.94 5.17 4.62
C GLY A 114 13.28 4.80 5.26
N VAL A 115 13.51 3.50 5.53
CA VAL A 115 14.76 3.00 6.14
C VAL A 115 15.52 1.98 5.28
N PHE A 116 14.87 1.44 4.24
CA PHE A 116 15.47 0.53 3.29
C PHE A 116 15.53 1.15 1.88
N GLY A 117 16.72 1.10 1.27
CA GLY A 117 16.83 1.25 -0.17
C GLY A 117 16.26 0.01 -0.90
N PRO A 118 15.66 0.17 -2.10
CA PRO A 118 15.09 -0.96 -2.84
C PRO A 118 16.07 -2.12 -3.07
N SER A 119 17.30 -1.83 -3.53
CA SER A 119 18.32 -2.87 -3.79
C SER A 119 18.73 -3.57 -2.50
N ASP A 120 18.93 -2.82 -1.42
CA ASP A 120 19.33 -3.35 -0.12
C ASP A 120 18.25 -4.26 0.49
N ALA A 121 16.97 -3.90 0.37
CA ALA A 121 15.88 -4.77 0.77
C ALA A 121 15.84 -6.07 -0.04
N VAL A 122 16.07 -5.98 -1.36
CA VAL A 122 16.13 -7.15 -2.25
C VAL A 122 17.29 -8.06 -1.88
N ASP A 123 18.49 -7.52 -1.67
CA ASP A 123 19.67 -8.28 -1.28
C ASP A 123 19.48 -8.97 0.07
N PHE A 124 18.90 -8.25 1.04
CA PHE A 124 18.57 -8.77 2.37
C PHE A 124 17.62 -9.97 2.30
N VAL A 125 16.53 -9.84 1.52
CA VAL A 125 15.55 -10.92 1.33
C VAL A 125 16.14 -12.08 0.53
N HIS A 126 16.85 -11.79 -0.57
CA HIS A 126 17.46 -12.79 -1.44
C HIS A 126 18.46 -13.67 -0.69
N LYS A 127 19.31 -13.07 0.16
CA LYS A 127 20.25 -13.81 1.00
C LYS A 127 19.54 -14.84 1.88
N MET A 128 18.50 -14.43 2.60
CA MET A 128 17.78 -15.33 3.49
C MET A 128 17.00 -16.42 2.75
N LEU A 129 16.45 -16.10 1.57
CA LEU A 129 15.79 -17.11 0.73
C LEU A 129 16.79 -18.14 0.20
N LYS A 130 18.02 -17.72 -0.17
CA LYS A 130 19.11 -18.64 -0.55
C LYS A 130 19.54 -19.55 0.60
N GLU A 131 19.51 -19.05 1.83
CA GLU A 131 19.76 -19.84 3.05
C GLU A 131 18.62 -20.84 3.36
N GLY A 132 17.55 -20.88 2.56
CA GLY A 132 16.44 -21.81 2.73
C GLY A 132 15.48 -21.45 3.87
N LEU A 133 15.53 -20.21 4.37
CA LEU A 133 14.65 -19.77 5.44
C LEU A 133 13.18 -19.73 4.96
N PRO A 134 12.21 -20.14 5.79
CA PRO A 134 10.79 -20.00 5.46
C PRO A 134 10.41 -18.53 5.20
N VAL A 135 9.57 -18.28 4.19
CA VAL A 135 9.15 -16.93 3.78
C VAL A 135 8.56 -16.11 4.95
N ALA A 136 7.82 -16.75 5.85
CA ALA A 136 7.28 -16.11 7.04
C ALA A 136 8.38 -15.64 8.03
N THR A 137 9.51 -16.34 8.08
CA THR A 137 10.69 -15.93 8.86
C THR A 137 11.41 -14.77 8.16
N VAL A 138 11.53 -14.83 6.84
CA VAL A 138 12.15 -13.77 6.02
C VAL A 138 11.40 -12.45 6.17
N SER A 139 10.07 -12.45 6.03
CA SER A 139 9.26 -11.23 6.19
C SER A 139 9.35 -10.66 7.61
N ARG A 140 9.33 -11.52 8.64
CA ARG A 140 9.49 -11.09 10.04
C ARG A 140 10.86 -10.47 10.30
N ARG A 141 11.93 -11.05 9.72
CA ARG A 141 13.29 -10.51 9.86
C ARG A 141 13.43 -9.18 9.13
N LEU A 142 12.85 -9.03 7.95
CA LEU A 142 12.84 -7.76 7.21
C LEU A 142 12.20 -6.63 8.02
N VAL A 143 11.02 -6.87 8.60
CA VAL A 143 10.36 -5.87 9.47
C VAL A 143 11.17 -5.62 10.75
N ARG A 144 11.74 -6.67 11.36
CA ARG A 144 12.55 -6.52 12.57
C ARG A 144 13.81 -5.69 12.30
N GLU A 145 14.48 -5.92 11.18
CA GLU A 145 15.65 -5.15 10.75
C GLU A 145 15.30 -3.67 10.58
N ALA A 146 14.19 -3.39 9.88
CA ALA A 146 13.70 -2.02 9.69
C ALA A 146 13.43 -1.31 11.03
N VAL A 147 12.74 -1.98 11.95
CA VAL A 147 12.31 -1.38 13.22
C VAL A 147 13.45 -1.27 14.23
N ARG A 148 14.25 -2.33 14.40
CA ARG A 148 15.24 -2.39 15.48
C ARG A 148 16.61 -1.85 15.06
N GLU A 149 17.14 -2.37 13.96
CA GLU A 149 18.51 -2.06 13.56
C GLU A 149 18.55 -0.72 12.82
N ARG A 150 17.60 -0.51 11.91
CA ARG A 150 17.48 0.73 11.12
C ARG A 150 16.62 1.80 11.77
N ARG A 151 16.07 1.51 12.96
CA ARG A 151 15.35 2.45 13.84
C ARG A 151 14.20 3.18 13.14
N CYS A 152 13.40 2.46 12.34
CA CYS A 152 12.15 2.98 11.80
C CYS A 152 11.25 3.49 12.93
N LYS A 153 10.83 4.76 12.82
CA LYS A 153 9.95 5.42 13.80
C LYS A 153 8.48 5.39 13.40
N ASP A 154 8.17 4.86 12.22
CA ASP A 154 6.82 4.74 11.69
C ASP A 154 6.31 3.29 11.77
N ASN A 155 5.04 3.09 11.47
CA ASN A 155 4.47 1.77 11.26
C ASN A 155 5.20 1.06 10.12
N CYS A 156 5.81 -0.08 10.41
CA CYS A 156 6.55 -0.87 9.43
C CYS A 156 5.83 -2.19 9.14
N THR A 157 5.39 -2.36 7.91
CA THR A 157 4.73 -3.57 7.39
C THR A 157 5.42 -3.99 6.10
N ALA A 158 5.70 -5.29 5.98
CA ALA A 158 6.24 -5.88 4.78
C ALA A 158 5.58 -7.23 4.48
N ILE A 159 5.29 -7.46 3.20
CA ILE A 159 4.76 -8.71 2.66
C ILE A 159 5.78 -9.19 1.61
N VAL A 160 6.25 -10.43 1.77
CA VAL A 160 7.16 -11.06 0.82
C VAL A 160 6.40 -12.17 0.12
N ILE A 161 6.27 -12.04 -1.20
CA ILE A 161 5.62 -13.02 -2.08
C ILE A 161 6.71 -13.72 -2.87
N VAL A 162 6.89 -15.02 -2.67
CA VAL A 162 7.89 -15.81 -3.41
C VAL A 162 7.18 -16.57 -4.53
N PHE A 163 7.66 -16.41 -5.75
CA PHE A 163 7.18 -17.15 -6.90
C PHE A 163 7.90 -18.49 -6.98
N ARG A 164 7.14 -19.57 -7.17
CA ARG A 164 7.71 -20.88 -7.47
C ARG A 164 7.50 -21.13 -8.96
N PRO A 165 8.56 -21.05 -9.79
CA PRO A 165 8.45 -21.54 -11.16
C PRO A 165 8.07 -23.02 -11.12
N LYS A 166 7.20 -23.43 -12.05
CA LYS A 166 6.78 -24.82 -12.19
C LYS A 166 7.87 -25.65 -12.85
#